data_AF-A0A8H7ZL30-F1
#
_entry.id   AF-A0A8H7ZL30-F1
#
_cell.length_a   1.000
_cell.length_b   1.000
_cell.length_c   1.000
_cell.angle_alpha   90.00
_cell.angle_beta   90.00
_cell.angle_gamma   90.00
#
_symmetry.space_group_name_H-M   'P 1'
#
loop_
_entity.id
_entity.type
_entity.pdbx_description
1 polymer ?
#
loop_
_entity_poly.entity_id
_entity_poly.type
_entity_poly.pdbx_seq_one_letter_code
_entity_poly.pdbx_strand_id
1 'polypeptide(L)'
;MLNSDSNLDTTGIKNTLQIHHLSTLLLTPIAQMSHHHSQVTNPNLYTLRDILLLSQLLHTNKIQIQQDLDSIAPDVLEAILHQWKTHVSTQLEHKSINVNTLNQLKELYRKLLEVYKVNDTESLANEVYYLRIEELENTIEMKKKEFSTVLNS
;
A
#
# COMPACT_ATOMS: atom_id res chain seq x y z
N MET A 1 23.68 -40.14 -55.72
CA MET A 1 23.34 -41.42 -56.36
C MET A 1 23.03 -42.39 -55.24
N LEU A 2 21.75 -42.46 -54.83
CA LEU A 2 20.73 -43.45 -55.23
C LEU A 2 21.10 -44.89 -54.85
N ASN A 3 20.43 -45.39 -53.80
CA ASN A 3 19.64 -46.62 -53.76
C ASN A 3 19.26 -46.92 -52.29
N SER A 4 18.16 -47.55 -51.89
CA SER A 4 16.80 -47.80 -52.37
C SER A 4 16.11 -48.54 -51.22
N ASP A 5 14.79 -48.46 -51.20
CA ASP A 5 13.83 -49.02 -50.23
C ASP A 5 14.02 -50.49 -49.81
N SER A 6 13.52 -50.82 -48.61
CA SER A 6 12.64 -51.99 -48.42
C SER A 6 11.78 -51.86 -47.16
N ASN A 7 10.62 -52.50 -47.24
CA ASN A 7 9.36 -52.25 -46.56
C ASN A 7 8.93 -53.52 -45.78
N LEU A 8 7.86 -53.43 -44.96
CA LEU A 8 7.02 -54.51 -44.36
C LEU A 8 7.54 -55.22 -43.09
N ASP A 9 6.77 -55.58 -42.05
CA ASP A 9 5.33 -55.55 -41.73
C ASP A 9 5.07 -55.89 -40.22
N THR A 10 3.88 -55.52 -39.72
CA THR A 10 3.04 -56.05 -38.60
C THR A 10 3.66 -56.39 -37.22
N THR A 11 3.13 -55.94 -36.07
CA THR A 11 1.80 -56.31 -35.50
C THR A 11 1.54 -55.52 -34.19
N GLY A 12 0.30 -55.05 -33.97
CA GLY A 12 -0.34 -54.79 -32.65
C GLY A 12 0.36 -53.83 -31.68
N ILE A 13 -0.22 -52.70 -31.30
CA ILE A 13 -1.29 -52.64 -30.27
C ILE A 13 -2.02 -51.31 -30.43
N LYS A 14 -3.35 -51.39 -30.50
CA LYS A 14 -4.27 -50.27 -30.35
C LYS A 14 -4.12 -49.71 -28.93
N ASN A 15 -3.86 -48.41 -28.79
CA ASN A 15 -4.47 -47.69 -27.69
C ASN A 15 -4.84 -46.26 -28.12
N THR A 16 -6.11 -46.12 -28.43
CA THR A 16 -6.84 -44.88 -28.63
C THR A 16 -7.01 -44.21 -27.27
N LEU A 17 -6.53 -42.97 -27.10
CA LEU A 17 -7.11 -42.04 -26.15
C LEU A 17 -6.95 -40.63 -26.67
N GLN A 18 -8.06 -39.92 -26.68
CA GLN A 18 -8.29 -38.67 -27.34
C GLN A 18 -7.61 -37.46 -26.67
N ILE A 19 -7.37 -36.49 -27.54
CA ILE A 19 -7.04 -35.09 -27.32
C ILE A 19 -8.07 -34.44 -26.40
N HIS A 20 -7.65 -33.59 -25.45
CA HIS A 20 -8.18 -32.22 -25.27
C HIS A 20 -7.32 -31.42 -24.28
N HIS A 21 -6.71 -30.36 -24.81
CA HIS A 21 -6.39 -29.05 -24.20
C HIS A 21 -6.08 -28.95 -22.70
N LEU A 22 -4.89 -28.43 -22.38
CA LEU A 22 -4.74 -27.08 -21.77
C LEU A 22 -3.25 -26.72 -21.71
N SER A 23 -2.87 -25.74 -22.53
CA SER A 23 -1.57 -25.07 -22.47
C SER A 23 -1.47 -24.31 -21.14
N THR A 24 -0.76 -24.87 -20.16
CA THR A 24 -0.39 -24.13 -18.95
C THR A 24 0.71 -23.14 -19.33
N LEU A 25 0.31 -21.94 -19.73
CA LEU A 25 1.18 -20.78 -19.81
C LEU A 25 1.80 -20.54 -18.43
N LEU A 26 3.11 -20.72 -18.34
CA LEU A 26 3.95 -20.19 -17.28
C LEU A 26 3.78 -18.66 -17.26
N LEU A 27 2.90 -18.15 -16.39
CA LEU A 27 2.92 -16.74 -16.03
C LEU A 27 4.18 -16.49 -15.19
N THR A 28 5.02 -15.62 -15.72
CA THR A 28 6.24 -15.10 -15.11
C THR A 28 5.96 -14.40 -13.77
N PRO A 29 6.92 -14.31 -12.83
CA PRO A 29 6.73 -13.73 -11.50
C PRO A 29 6.45 -12.21 -11.48
N ILE A 30 6.47 -11.55 -12.64
CA ILE A 30 6.46 -10.09 -12.74
C ILE A 30 5.07 -9.50 -12.41
N ALA A 31 3.99 -10.23 -12.73
CA ALA A 31 2.62 -9.75 -12.50
C ALA A 31 2.19 -9.79 -11.02
N GLN A 32 2.82 -10.61 -10.18
CA GLN A 32 2.50 -10.68 -8.75
C GLN A 32 3.17 -9.59 -7.92
N MET A 33 4.27 -9.00 -8.40
CA MET A 33 4.97 -7.92 -7.68
C MET A 33 4.30 -6.55 -7.81
N SER A 34 3.56 -6.28 -8.89
CA SER A 34 2.92 -4.97 -9.11
C SER A 34 1.66 -4.75 -8.27
N HIS A 35 0.94 -5.82 -7.91
CA HIS A 35 -0.29 -5.71 -7.10
C HIS A 35 -0.03 -5.33 -5.64
N HIS A 36 1.10 -5.77 -5.05
CA HIS A 36 1.45 -5.45 -3.67
C HIS A 36 1.88 -3.98 -3.48
N HIS A 37 2.57 -3.41 -4.48
CA HIS A 37 3.02 -2.01 -4.44
C HIS A 37 1.86 -1.02 -4.41
N SER A 38 0.81 -1.27 -5.20
CA SER A 38 -0.40 -0.44 -5.24
C SER A 38 -1.14 -0.41 -3.90
N GLN A 39 -1.16 -1.54 -3.18
CA GLN A 39 -1.85 -1.64 -1.90
C GLN A 39 -1.16 -0.83 -0.81
N VAL A 40 0.16 -0.94 -0.66
CA VAL A 40 0.90 -0.27 0.44
C VAL A 40 0.80 1.25 0.37
N THR A 41 0.67 1.82 -0.82
CA THR A 41 0.57 3.28 -1.01
C THR A 41 -0.86 3.77 -1.14
N ASN A 42 -1.86 2.95 -0.80
CA ASN A 42 -3.27 3.37 -0.79
C ASN A 42 -3.56 4.26 0.44
N PRO A 43 -3.99 5.53 0.25
CA PRO A 43 -4.29 6.45 1.35
C PRO A 43 -5.29 5.90 2.37
N ASN A 44 -6.28 5.11 1.92
CA ASN A 44 -7.34 4.57 2.77
C ASN A 44 -6.83 3.55 3.79
N LEU A 45 -5.58 3.08 3.68
CA LEU A 45 -4.96 2.21 4.66
C LEU A 45 -4.36 2.97 5.85
N TYR A 46 -4.34 4.29 5.83
CA TYR A 46 -3.73 5.12 6.88
C TYR A 46 -4.83 5.91 7.60
N THR A 47 -4.78 5.93 8.94
CA THR A 47 -5.75 6.70 9.71
C THR A 47 -5.44 8.20 9.62
N LEU A 48 -6.39 9.05 9.99
CA LEU A 48 -6.15 10.50 10.11
C LEU A 48 -4.97 10.80 11.05
N ARG A 49 -4.81 10.00 12.11
CA ARG A 49 -3.67 10.09 13.03
C ARG A 49 -2.34 9.76 12.35
N ASP A 50 -2.29 8.66 11.59
CA ASP A 50 -1.08 8.24 10.88
C ASP A 50 -0.65 9.29 9.85
N ILE A 51 -1.62 9.84 9.11
CA ILE A 51 -1.39 10.87 8.09
C ILE A 51 -0.93 12.17 8.74
N LEU A 52 -1.56 12.59 9.84
CA LEU A 52 -1.16 13.80 10.56
C LEU A 52 0.28 13.71 11.08
N LEU A 53 0.66 12.57 11.67
CA LEU A 53 2.03 12.33 12.11
C LEU A 53 3.02 12.35 10.94
N LEU A 54 2.68 11.71 9.81
CA LEU A 54 3.52 11.75 8.62
C LEU A 54 3.74 13.20 8.14
N SER A 55 2.67 13.99 8.03
CA SER A 55 2.76 15.38 7.61
C SER A 55 3.66 16.22 8.54
N GLN A 56 3.56 16.00 9.86
CA GLN A 56 4.44 16.66 10.84
C GLN A 56 5.92 16.26 10.67
N LEU A 57 6.20 14.97 10.46
CA LEU A 57 7.55 14.48 10.23
C LEU A 57 8.15 15.05 8.92
N LEU A 58 7.36 15.11 7.85
CA LEU A 58 7.81 15.73 6.60
C LEU A 58 8.09 17.23 6.79
N HIS A 59 7.16 17.96 7.40
CA HIS A 59 7.28 19.41 7.58
C HIS A 59 8.49 19.79 8.46
N THR A 60 8.70 19.08 9.57
CA THR A 60 9.84 19.32 10.49
C THR A 60 11.19 19.06 9.81
N ASN A 61 11.23 18.14 8.85
CA ASN A 61 12.40 17.85 8.02
C ASN A 61 12.48 18.70 6.73
N LYS A 62 11.71 19.79 6.65
CA LYS A 62 11.71 20.74 5.52
C LYS A 62 11.27 20.13 4.17
N ILE A 63 10.48 19.07 4.21
CA ILE A 63 9.79 18.52 3.04
C ILE A 63 8.43 19.20 2.99
N GLN A 64 8.27 20.17 2.08
CA GLN A 64 7.05 20.98 1.93
C GLN A 64 6.25 20.53 0.70
N ILE A 65 6.93 20.16 -0.38
CA ILE A 65 6.33 19.77 -1.66
C ILE A 65 6.91 18.44 -2.16
N GLN A 66 6.25 17.85 -3.17
CA GLN A 66 6.64 16.53 -3.67
C GLN A 66 8.09 16.50 -4.21
N GLN A 67 8.57 17.60 -4.76
CA GLN A 67 9.90 17.76 -5.33
C GLN A 67 11.00 17.70 -4.25
N ASP A 68 10.71 18.08 -3.01
CA ASP A 68 11.70 18.02 -1.94
C ASP A 68 12.14 16.58 -1.68
N LEU A 69 11.22 15.61 -1.85
CA LEU A 69 11.49 14.17 -1.76
C LEU A 69 12.46 13.66 -2.83
N ASP A 70 12.70 14.40 -3.92
CA ASP A 70 13.69 14.03 -4.94
C ASP A 70 15.13 14.27 -4.44
N SER A 71 15.32 15.17 -3.47
CA SER A 71 16.63 15.63 -3.02
C SER A 71 16.96 15.27 -1.57
N ILE A 72 16.10 14.50 -0.89
CA ILE A 72 16.35 14.15 0.51
C ILE A 72 17.55 13.22 0.65
N ALA A 73 18.31 13.44 1.72
CA ALA A 73 19.39 12.54 2.08
C ALA A 73 18.82 11.19 2.59
N PRO A 74 19.46 10.05 2.27
CA PRO A 74 18.96 8.72 2.66
C PRO A 74 18.78 8.52 4.17
N ASP A 75 19.65 9.11 4.98
CA ASP A 75 19.59 9.08 6.45
C ASP A 75 18.36 9.82 6.99
N VAL A 76 18.00 10.96 6.39
CA VAL A 76 16.77 11.70 6.72
C VAL A 76 15.53 10.87 6.40
N LEU A 77 15.52 10.21 5.24
CA LEU A 77 14.44 9.29 4.87
C LEU A 77 14.29 8.14 5.88
N GLU A 78 15.39 7.48 6.21
CA GLU A 78 15.42 6.37 7.17
C GLU A 78 14.91 6.83 8.53
N ALA A 79 15.33 8.02 8.99
CA ALA A 79 14.87 8.62 10.23
C ALA A 79 13.36 8.89 10.21
N ILE A 80 12.82 9.47 9.13
CA ILE A 80 11.37 9.73 8.99
C ILE A 80 10.59 8.42 9.03
N LEU A 81 10.97 7.43 8.22
CA LEU A 81 10.26 6.14 8.16
C LEU A 81 10.35 5.39 9.48
N HIS A 82 11.50 5.44 10.15
CA HIS A 82 11.68 4.85 11.47
C HIS A 82 10.76 5.52 12.49
N GLN A 83 10.82 6.85 12.61
CA GLN A 83 10.00 7.61 13.56
C GLN A 83 8.51 7.36 13.32
N TRP A 84 8.06 7.36 12.06
CA TRP A 84 6.65 7.12 11.74
C TRP A 84 6.18 5.72 12.20
N LYS A 85 7.00 4.69 11.98
CA LYS A 85 6.68 3.30 12.37
C LYS A 85 6.73 3.06 13.86
N THR A 86 7.66 3.70 14.56
CA THR A 86 7.92 3.44 15.98
C THR A 86 7.24 4.42 16.90
N HIS A 87 6.60 5.48 16.37
CA HIS A 87 5.90 6.44 17.20
C HIS A 87 4.77 5.78 18.01
N VAL A 88 4.66 6.17 19.27
CA VAL A 88 3.66 5.62 20.21
C VAL A 88 2.24 5.72 19.67
N SER A 89 1.91 6.80 18.97
CA SER A 89 0.57 7.04 18.43
C SER A 89 0.13 6.00 17.40
N THR A 90 1.10 5.43 16.66
CA THR A 90 0.90 4.40 15.63
C THR A 90 0.84 3.01 16.27
N GLN A 91 1.62 2.76 17.32
CA GLN A 91 1.60 1.47 18.03
C GLN A 91 0.29 1.22 18.80
N LEU A 92 -0.37 2.28 19.27
CA LEU A 92 -1.64 2.18 20.02
C LEU A 92 -2.78 1.50 19.24
N GLU A 93 -2.69 1.43 17.90
CA GLU A 93 -3.73 0.84 17.06
C GLU A 93 -3.37 -0.59 16.60
N HIS A 94 -2.28 -1.18 17.12
CA HIS A 94 -1.74 -2.48 16.68
C HIS A 94 -1.56 -2.61 15.16
N LYS A 95 -1.38 -1.48 14.49
CA LYS A 95 -1.31 -1.38 13.02
C LYS A 95 0.11 -1.04 12.60
N SER A 96 0.63 -1.76 11.61
CA SER A 96 1.98 -1.53 11.08
C SER A 96 1.95 -0.63 9.85
N ILE A 97 2.80 0.40 9.86
CA ILE A 97 3.08 1.21 8.69
C ILE A 97 3.98 0.41 7.75
N ASN A 98 3.45 0.07 6.58
CA ASN A 98 4.12 -0.85 5.64
C ASN A 98 4.96 -0.15 4.56
N VAL A 99 5.04 1.19 4.58
CA VAL A 99 5.93 1.97 3.69
C VAL A 99 7.39 1.77 4.09
N ASN A 100 8.23 1.31 3.16
CA ASN A 100 9.63 0.97 3.42
C ASN A 100 10.63 1.65 2.50
N THR A 101 10.21 2.25 1.38
CA THR A 101 11.12 2.84 0.40
C THR A 101 10.76 4.29 0.05
N LEU A 102 11.73 5.04 -0.48
CA LEU A 102 11.51 6.41 -0.98
C LEU A 102 10.38 6.47 -2.01
N ASN A 103 10.37 5.53 -2.96
CA ASN A 103 9.35 5.50 -4.01
C ASN A 103 7.96 5.26 -3.44
N GLN A 104 7.83 4.39 -2.43
CA GLN A 104 6.55 4.17 -1.75
C GLN A 104 6.10 5.41 -0.98
N LEU A 105 7.02 6.09 -0.28
CA LEU A 105 6.72 7.32 0.43
C LEU A 105 6.27 8.44 -0.53
N LYS A 106 7.00 8.64 -1.64
CA LYS A 106 6.64 9.59 -2.69
C LYS A 106 5.26 9.32 -3.27
N GLU A 107 4.99 8.07 -3.61
CA GLU A 107 3.70 7.70 -4.20
C GLU A 107 2.56 7.89 -3.20
N LEU A 108 2.75 7.49 -1.93
CA LEU A 108 1.76 7.72 -0.89
C LEU A 108 1.52 9.22 -0.68
N TYR A 109 2.59 10.01 -0.55
CA TYR A 109 2.49 11.45 -0.34
C TYR A 109 1.73 12.14 -1.49
N ARG A 110 2.06 11.82 -2.75
CA ARG A 110 1.31 12.31 -3.92
C ARG A 110 -0.17 11.95 -3.84
N LYS A 111 -0.51 10.69 -3.54
CA LYS A 111 -1.90 10.24 -3.44
C LYS A 111 -2.65 10.92 -2.28
N LEU A 112 -1.97 11.21 -1.17
CA LEU A 112 -2.56 11.98 -0.07
C LEU A 112 -2.89 13.41 -0.51
N LEU A 113 -1.95 14.11 -1.15
CA LEU A 113 -2.21 15.45 -1.70
C LEU A 113 -3.41 15.46 -2.65
N GLU A 114 -3.54 14.45 -3.51
CA GLU A 114 -4.68 14.29 -4.43
C GLU A 114 -6.01 14.04 -3.71
N VAL A 115 -6.03 13.12 -2.73
CA VAL A 115 -7.25 12.77 -1.98
C VAL A 115 -7.77 13.97 -1.19
N TYR A 116 -6.87 14.70 -0.53
CA TYR A 116 -7.21 15.87 0.28
C TYR A 116 -7.27 17.17 -0.51
N LYS A 117 -6.97 17.14 -1.82
CA LYS A 117 -7.02 18.29 -2.75
C LYS A 117 -6.17 19.48 -2.30
N VAL A 118 -4.95 19.19 -1.85
CA VAL A 118 -3.96 20.16 -1.35
C VAL A 118 -2.64 19.98 -2.09
N ASN A 119 -1.75 20.98 -2.03
CA ASN A 119 -0.52 21.00 -2.86
C ASN A 119 0.78 20.87 -2.05
N ASP A 120 0.71 20.97 -0.73
CA ASP A 120 1.87 21.00 0.15
C ASP A 120 1.57 20.32 1.49
N THR A 121 2.65 20.05 2.24
CA THR A 121 2.62 19.32 3.50
C THR A 121 1.87 20.08 4.59
N GLU A 122 1.94 21.41 4.60
CA GLU A 122 1.27 22.24 5.60
C GLU A 122 -0.25 22.21 5.40
N SER A 123 -0.70 22.40 4.18
CA SER A 123 -2.10 22.30 3.78
C SER A 123 -2.65 20.90 4.06
N LEU A 124 -1.88 19.84 3.79
CA LEU A 124 -2.23 18.47 4.15
C LEU A 124 -2.38 18.29 5.67
N ALA A 125 -1.44 18.80 6.45
CA ALA A 125 -1.50 18.73 7.90
C ALA A 125 -2.76 19.45 8.44
N ASN A 126 -3.06 20.64 7.92
CA ASN A 126 -4.21 21.43 8.32
C ASN A 126 -5.54 20.72 8.01
N GLU A 127 -5.69 20.21 6.79
CA GLU A 127 -6.92 19.51 6.38
C GLU A 127 -7.17 18.27 7.25
N VAL A 128 -6.14 17.45 7.44
CA VAL A 128 -6.22 16.22 8.24
C VAL A 128 -6.43 16.53 9.72
N TYR A 129 -5.86 17.62 10.24
CA TYR A 129 -6.06 18.07 11.61
C TYR A 129 -7.54 18.34 11.90
N TYR A 130 -8.22 19.14 11.07
CA TYR A 130 -9.62 19.46 11.31
C TYR A 130 -10.53 18.23 11.23
N LEU A 131 -10.30 17.34 10.26
CA LEU A 131 -11.01 16.06 10.18
C LEU A 131 -10.78 15.19 11.42
N ARG A 132 -9.56 15.20 11.97
CA ARG A 132 -9.24 14.43 13.18
C ARG A 132 -9.94 14.99 14.41
N ILE A 133 -10.09 16.32 14.51
CA ILE A 133 -10.87 16.96 15.58
C ILE A 133 -12.33 16.53 15.50
N GLU A 134 -12.96 16.60 14.33
CA GLU A 134 -14.34 16.15 14.13
C GLU A 134 -14.53 14.67 14.50
N GLU A 135 -13.61 13.79 14.09
CA GLU A 135 -13.62 12.37 14.47
C GLU A 135 -13.57 12.17 15.99
N LEU A 136 -12.73 12.95 16.68
CA LEU A 136 -12.58 12.89 18.14
C LEU A 136 -13.84 13.38 18.85
N GLU A 137 -14.41 14.50 18.41
CA GLU A 137 -15.66 15.06 18.96
C GLU A 137 -16.81 14.06 18.83
N ASN A 138 -16.99 13.47 17.64
CA ASN A 138 -17.99 12.43 17.40
C ASN A 138 -17.79 11.20 18.29
N THR A 139 -16.53 10.77 18.48
CA THR A 139 -16.19 9.65 19.37
C THR A 139 -16.57 9.96 20.81
N ILE A 140 -16.26 11.17 21.29
CA ILE A 140 -16.59 11.62 22.64
C ILE A 140 -18.11 11.63 22.85
N GLU A 141 -18.87 12.19 21.92
CA GLU A 141 -20.33 12.26 22.03
C GLU A 141 -20.99 10.88 22.01
N MET A 142 -20.51 9.98 21.15
CA MET A 142 -20.95 8.58 21.14
C MET A 142 -20.68 7.89 22.49
N LYS A 143 -19.49 8.07 23.07
CA LYS A 143 -19.14 7.48 24.36
C LYS A 143 -19.95 8.05 25.53
N LYS A 144 -20.25 9.36 25.52
CA LYS A 144 -21.16 9.98 26.50
C LYS A 144 -22.57 9.38 26.41
N LYS A 145 -23.07 9.16 25.19
CA LYS A 145 -24.37 8.54 24.96
C LYS A 145 -24.40 7.09 25.43
N GLU A 146 -23.38 6.29 25.07
CA GLU A 146 -23.24 4.91 25.55
C GLU A 146 -23.26 4.84 27.07
N PHE A 147 -22.45 5.68 27.73
CA PHE A 147 -22.39 5.73 29.19
C PHE A 147 -23.73 6.12 29.83
N SER A 148 -24.41 7.12 29.27
CA SER A 148 -25.73 7.55 29.77
C SER A 148 -26.79 6.46 29.61
N THR A 149 -26.74 5.68 28.53
CA THR A 149 -27.65 4.54 28.34
C THR A 149 -27.42 3.49 29.42
N VAL A 150 -26.16 3.15 29.72
CA VAL A 150 -25.81 2.14 30.73
C VAL A 150 -26.18 2.58 32.16
N LEU A 151 -26.08 3.87 32.49
CA LEU A 151 -26.49 4.36 33.81
C LEU A 151 -28.00 4.43 34.01
N ASN A 152 -28.76 4.64 32.92
CA ASN A 152 -30.21 4.79 32.97
C ASN A 152 -30.97 3.48 32.66
N SER A 153 -30.26 2.39 32.41
CA SER A 153 -30.78 1.02 32.25
C SER A 153 -30.74 0.24 33.56
#